data_AF-A0A536DWQ8-F1
#
_entry.id   AF-A0A536DWQ8-F1
#
_cell.length_a   1.000
_cell.length_b   1.000
_cell.length_c   1.000
_cell.angle_alpha   90.00
_cell.angle_beta   90.00
_cell.angle_gamma   90.00
#
_symmetry.space_group_name_H-M   'P 1'
#
loop_
_entity.id
_entity.type
_entity.pdbx_description
1 polymer ?
#
loop_
_entity_poly.entity_id
_entity_poly.type
_entity_poly.pdbx_seq_one_letter_code
_entity_poly.pdbx_strand_id
1 'polypeptide(L)'
;MSEQPNQDRVAALLKDALDGDLAHIDELRRASQEQLHLAGQALGGELTFGRMTVLRVLRDWRDGKLTNEQVHWWALLMFVGAFPEEWTPYGWRSHFSSQSIQVDYSDDEDVNDIVFELKDLGDFDDEGRIAAEVDNMIRQLSDS
;
A
#
# COMPACT_ATOMS: atom_id res chain seq x y z
N MET A 1 -13.17 -12.68 -17.15
CA MET A 1 -11.72 -12.45 -16.98
C MET A 1 -11.54 -10.95 -16.90
N SER A 2 -11.00 -10.43 -15.79
CA SER A 2 -10.69 -9.01 -15.66
C SER A 2 -9.38 -8.73 -16.39
N GLU A 3 -9.32 -7.68 -17.21
CA GLU A 3 -8.10 -7.32 -17.95
C GLU A 3 -7.06 -6.72 -17.00
N GLN A 4 -5.78 -7.04 -17.23
CA GLN A 4 -4.64 -6.42 -16.52
C GLN A 4 -4.46 -4.98 -17.01
N PRO A 5 -4.09 -4.04 -16.11
CA PRO A 5 -3.72 -2.68 -16.53
C PRO A 5 -2.48 -2.72 -17.44
N ASN A 6 -2.35 -1.76 -18.35
CA ASN A 6 -1.13 -1.60 -19.15
C ASN A 6 0.01 -1.00 -18.31
N GLN A 7 1.25 -1.09 -18.80
CA GLN A 7 2.44 -0.72 -18.02
C GLN A 7 2.46 0.75 -17.57
N ASP A 8 2.09 1.69 -18.44
CA ASP A 8 2.05 3.12 -18.09
C ASP A 8 1.01 3.42 -17.00
N ARG A 9 -0.12 2.71 -17.05
CA ARG A 9 -1.16 2.81 -16.03
C ARG A 9 -0.68 2.26 -14.69
N VAL A 10 0.06 1.15 -14.68
CA VAL A 10 0.65 0.61 -13.44
C VAL A 10 1.61 1.60 -12.79
N ALA A 11 2.46 2.27 -13.58
CA ALA A 11 3.36 3.31 -13.05
C ALA A 11 2.61 4.50 -12.45
N ALA A 12 1.55 4.97 -13.12
CA ALA A 12 0.69 6.04 -12.58
C ALA A 12 0.00 5.62 -11.27
N LEU A 13 -0.58 4.41 -11.24
CA LEU A 13 -1.26 3.87 -10.06
C LEU A 13 -0.30 3.65 -8.88
N LEU A 14 0.93 3.18 -9.15
CA LEU A 14 1.95 3.01 -8.12
C LEU A 14 2.38 4.37 -7.55
N LYS A 15 2.53 5.38 -8.41
CA LYS A 15 2.81 6.75 -7.97
C LYS A 15 1.68 7.30 -7.10
N ASP A 16 0.43 7.15 -7.52
CA ASP A 16 -0.76 7.56 -6.75
C ASP A 16 -0.74 6.92 -5.35
N ALA A 17 -0.43 5.61 -5.27
CA ALA A 17 -0.32 4.90 -3.99
C ALA A 17 0.82 5.42 -3.09
N LEU A 18 1.97 5.78 -3.66
CA LEU A 18 3.10 6.40 -2.92
C LEU A 18 2.75 7.81 -2.41
N ASP A 19 1.89 8.52 -3.14
CA ASP A 19 1.36 9.84 -2.78
C ASP A 19 0.11 9.74 -1.86
N GLY A 20 -0.29 8.53 -1.47
CA GLY A 20 -1.39 8.25 -0.53
C GLY A 20 -2.77 8.35 -1.15
N ASP A 21 -2.87 8.36 -2.48
CA ASP A 21 -4.13 8.30 -3.22
C ASP A 21 -4.50 6.86 -3.56
N LEU A 22 -5.45 6.30 -2.82
CA LEU A 22 -5.82 4.89 -2.91
C LEU A 22 -7.11 4.64 -3.70
N ALA A 23 -7.63 5.65 -4.40
CA ALA A 23 -8.89 5.56 -5.13
C ALA A 23 -8.93 4.40 -6.14
N HIS A 24 -7.76 3.98 -6.65
CA HIS A 24 -7.62 2.95 -7.67
C HIS A 24 -6.70 1.79 -7.26
N ILE A 25 -6.48 1.56 -5.95
CA ILE A 25 -5.57 0.50 -5.51
C ILE A 25 -6.04 -0.91 -5.93
N ASP A 26 -7.34 -1.14 -6.06
CA ASP A 26 -7.89 -2.40 -6.59
C ASP A 26 -7.55 -2.66 -8.07
N GLU A 27 -7.29 -1.60 -8.84
CA GLU A 27 -6.79 -1.71 -10.22
C GLU A 27 -5.31 -2.06 -10.20
N LEU A 28 -4.52 -1.42 -9.34
CA LEU A 28 -3.10 -1.71 -9.15
C LEU A 28 -2.87 -3.16 -8.73
N ARG A 29 -3.76 -3.69 -7.88
CA ARG A 29 -3.75 -5.08 -7.40
C ARG A 29 -3.92 -6.13 -8.51
N ARG A 30 -4.37 -5.73 -9.70
CA ARG A 30 -4.47 -6.60 -10.88
C ARG A 30 -3.18 -6.61 -11.70
N ALA A 31 -2.22 -5.74 -11.41
CA ALA A 31 -0.91 -5.76 -12.04
C ALA A 31 -0.15 -7.03 -11.67
N SER A 32 0.63 -7.57 -12.61
CA SER A 32 1.57 -8.63 -12.30
C SER A 32 2.75 -8.08 -11.49
N GLN A 33 3.48 -8.97 -10.82
CA GLN A 33 4.70 -8.59 -10.10
C GLN A 33 5.76 -7.99 -11.04
N GLU A 34 5.87 -8.50 -12.27
CA GLU A 34 6.76 -7.94 -13.30
C GLU A 34 6.37 -6.50 -13.65
N GLN A 35 5.08 -6.22 -13.82
CA GLN A 35 4.60 -4.87 -14.11
C GLN A 35 4.88 -3.90 -12.96
N LEU A 36 4.67 -4.34 -11.71
CA LEU A 36 5.00 -3.56 -10.51
C LEU A 36 6.50 -3.28 -10.43
N HIS A 37 7.34 -4.29 -10.68
CA HIS A 37 8.80 -4.15 -10.68
C HIS A 37 9.28 -3.14 -11.73
N LEU A 38 8.80 -3.26 -12.96
CA LEU A 38 9.11 -2.33 -14.06
C LEU A 38 8.59 -0.91 -13.77
N ALA A 39 7.43 -0.79 -13.13
CA ALA A 39 6.87 0.49 -12.71
C ALA A 39 7.74 1.14 -11.62
N GLY A 40 8.19 0.36 -10.64
CA GLY A 40 9.12 0.83 -9.61
C GLY A 40 10.41 1.37 -10.24
N GLN A 41 11.06 0.57 -11.10
CA GLN A 41 12.26 1.00 -11.82
C GLN A 41 12.06 2.30 -12.62
N ALA A 42 10.88 2.49 -13.22
CA ALA A 42 10.55 3.69 -13.98
C ALA A 42 10.34 4.95 -13.10
N LEU A 43 9.86 4.77 -11.87
CA LEU A 43 9.66 5.86 -10.91
C LEU A 43 10.95 6.23 -10.16
N GLY A 44 11.89 5.30 -10.03
CA GLY A 44 13.18 5.49 -9.36
C GLY A 44 13.66 4.23 -8.64
N GLY A 45 14.96 4.14 -8.34
CA GLY A 45 15.53 2.99 -7.65
C GLY A 45 15.11 2.85 -6.18
N GLU A 46 14.80 3.97 -5.53
CA GLU A 46 14.33 4.03 -4.15
C GLU A 46 12.94 4.67 -4.15
N LEU A 47 11.91 3.84 -3.95
CA LEU A 47 10.55 4.34 -3.75
C LEU A 47 10.40 4.64 -2.27
N THR A 48 10.04 5.88 -1.93
CA THR A 48 9.87 6.29 -0.53
C THR A 48 8.47 6.84 -0.33
N PHE A 49 7.88 6.52 0.81
CA PHE A 49 6.74 7.24 1.36
C PHE A 49 7.13 7.81 2.73
N GLY A 50 6.32 8.74 3.25
CA GLY A 50 6.61 9.34 4.55
C GLY A 50 5.37 9.75 5.31
N ARG A 51 5.59 10.45 6.42
CA ARG A 51 4.57 10.91 7.36
C ARG A 51 3.34 11.54 6.68
N MET A 52 3.57 12.39 5.69
CA MET A 52 2.47 13.05 4.96
C MET A 52 1.61 12.08 4.16
N THR A 53 2.21 11.05 3.55
CA THR A 53 1.49 9.99 2.85
C THR A 53 0.61 9.22 3.82
N VAL A 54 1.16 8.77 4.96
CA VAL A 54 0.42 8.00 5.96
C VAL A 54 -0.72 8.83 6.57
N LEU A 55 -0.46 10.08 6.91
CA LEU A 55 -1.48 11.01 7.41
C LEU A 55 -2.63 11.19 6.41
N ARG A 56 -2.33 11.25 5.10
CA ARG A 56 -3.37 11.31 4.07
C ARG A 56 -4.23 10.05 4.08
N VAL A 57 -3.61 8.87 4.05
CA VAL A 57 -4.31 7.58 4.07
C VAL A 57 -5.20 7.46 5.31
N LEU A 58 -4.68 7.74 6.50
CA LEU A 58 -5.45 7.68 7.74
C LEU A 58 -6.63 8.66 7.75
N ARG A 59 -6.44 9.88 7.25
CA ARG A 59 -7.52 10.88 7.19
C ARG A 59 -8.59 10.48 6.19
N ASP A 60 -8.21 10.02 5.00
CA ASP A 60 -9.16 9.58 3.98
C ASP A 60 -9.91 8.31 4.43
N TRP A 61 -9.26 7.42 5.19
CA TRP A 61 -9.90 6.28 5.81
C TRP A 61 -10.90 6.69 6.90
N ARG A 62 -10.49 7.56 7.83
CA ARG A 62 -11.38 8.11 8.87
C ARG A 62 -12.60 8.83 8.27
N ASP A 63 -12.40 9.55 7.16
CA ASP A 63 -13.46 10.27 6.46
C ASP A 63 -14.37 9.32 5.64
N GLY A 64 -14.12 8.00 5.66
CA GLY A 64 -14.92 7.00 4.97
C GLY A 64 -14.73 6.95 3.46
N LYS A 65 -13.66 7.57 2.93
CA LYS A 65 -13.33 7.55 1.50
C LYS A 65 -12.62 6.26 1.09
N LEU A 66 -11.99 5.60 2.06
CA LEU A 66 -11.27 4.35 1.88
C LEU A 66 -11.93 3.23 2.68
N THR A 67 -11.90 2.02 2.14
CA THR A 67 -12.30 0.80 2.86
C THR A 67 -11.11 0.21 3.62
N ASN A 68 -11.38 -0.63 4.62
CA ASN A 68 -10.33 -1.38 5.34
C ASN A 68 -9.47 -2.19 4.36
N GLU A 69 -10.10 -2.80 3.36
CA GLU A 69 -9.41 -3.58 2.34
C GLU A 69 -8.43 -2.72 1.51
N GLN A 70 -8.83 -1.50 1.13
CA GLN A 70 -7.94 -0.59 0.38
C GLN A 70 -6.74 -0.14 1.22
N VAL A 71 -6.95 0.14 2.51
CA VAL A 71 -5.87 0.52 3.43
C VAL A 71 -4.92 -0.65 3.68
N HIS A 72 -5.47 -1.86 3.86
CA HIS A 72 -4.68 -3.09 3.98
C HIS A 72 -3.81 -3.33 2.74
N TRP A 73 -4.37 -3.22 1.54
CA TRP A 73 -3.61 -3.40 0.30
C TRP A 73 -2.50 -2.38 0.15
N TRP A 74 -2.74 -1.13 0.54
CA TRP A 74 -1.70 -0.12 0.55
C TRP A 74 -0.60 -0.44 1.54
N ALA A 75 -0.94 -0.81 2.78
CA ALA A 75 0.04 -1.15 3.80
C ALA A 75 0.90 -2.35 3.40
N LEU A 76 0.29 -3.39 2.82
CA LEU A 76 1.02 -4.53 2.26
C LEU A 76 1.95 -4.12 1.11
N LEU A 77 1.50 -3.25 0.20
CA LEU A 77 2.34 -2.76 -0.89
C LEU A 77 3.54 -1.96 -0.35
N MET A 78 3.34 -1.10 0.65
CA MET A 78 4.42 -0.30 1.25
C MET A 78 5.39 -1.16 2.06
N PHE A 79 4.90 -2.19 2.76
CA PHE A 79 5.71 -3.04 3.62
C PHE A 79 6.47 -4.14 2.85
N VAL A 80 5.81 -4.75 1.86
CA VAL A 80 6.29 -5.94 1.14
C VAL A 80 6.73 -5.62 -0.29
N GLY A 81 6.24 -4.52 -0.87
CA GLY A 81 6.49 -4.19 -2.27
C GLY A 81 5.75 -5.10 -3.26
N ALA A 82 4.64 -5.72 -2.85
CA ALA A 82 3.82 -6.59 -3.70
C ALA A 82 2.44 -6.89 -3.06
N PHE A 83 1.57 -7.61 -3.79
CA PHE A 83 0.29 -8.12 -3.29
C PHE A 83 0.27 -9.66 -3.18
N PRO A 84 -0.31 -10.23 -2.11
CA PRO A 84 -0.38 -11.69 -1.90
C PRO A 84 -1.19 -12.44 -2.97
N GLU A 85 -0.79 -13.68 -3.28
CA GLU A 85 -1.50 -14.56 -4.25
C GLU A 85 -2.90 -14.94 -3.79
N GLU A 86 -3.06 -15.24 -2.50
CA GLU A 86 -4.30 -15.77 -1.93
C GLU A 86 -5.49 -14.82 -2.09
N TRP A 87 -5.20 -13.53 -2.26
CA TRP A 87 -6.22 -12.49 -2.33
C TRP A 87 -6.30 -11.79 -3.69
N THR A 88 -5.41 -12.10 -4.65
CA THR A 88 -5.36 -11.36 -5.93
C THR A 88 -5.39 -12.28 -7.15
N PRO A 89 -6.04 -11.88 -8.27
CA PRO A 89 -6.21 -12.76 -9.43
C PRO A 89 -4.89 -13.21 -10.10
N TYR A 90 -3.81 -12.47 -9.87
CA TYR A 90 -2.49 -12.68 -10.48
C TYR A 90 -1.34 -12.62 -9.46
N GLY A 91 -1.65 -12.68 -8.16
CA GLY A 91 -0.63 -12.49 -7.12
C GLY A 91 0.43 -13.58 -7.12
N TRP A 92 1.37 -13.45 -6.18
CA TRP A 92 2.66 -14.13 -6.09
C TRP A 92 2.83 -15.47 -6.83
N ARG A 93 2.88 -15.44 -8.16
CA ARG A 93 3.57 -16.46 -8.91
C ARG A 93 5.04 -16.13 -8.81
N SER A 94 5.68 -16.65 -7.77
CA SER A 94 7.13 -16.70 -7.60
C SER A 94 7.75 -17.45 -8.78
N HIS A 95 7.76 -16.84 -9.96
CA HIS A 95 8.73 -17.13 -10.98
C HIS A 95 10.00 -16.45 -10.47
N PHE A 96 11.00 -17.27 -10.18
CA PHE A 96 12.28 -17.01 -9.50
C PHE A 96 13.15 -15.83 -10.02
N SER A 97 12.61 -14.95 -10.88
CA SER A 97 13.30 -13.81 -11.48
C SER A 97 12.71 -12.43 -11.15
N SER A 98 11.48 -12.33 -10.61
CA SER A 98 10.86 -11.03 -10.30
C SER A 98 11.08 -10.64 -8.83
N GLN A 99 11.87 -9.59 -8.61
CA GLN A 99 12.09 -9.00 -7.28
C GLN A 99 10.88 -8.14 -6.89
N SER A 100 10.52 -8.10 -5.60
CA SER A 100 9.59 -7.07 -5.10
C SER A 100 10.14 -5.69 -5.41
N ILE A 101 9.26 -4.68 -5.49
CA ILE A 101 9.74 -3.30 -5.47
C ILE A 101 10.35 -3.04 -4.09
N GLN A 102 11.49 -2.35 -4.05
CA GLN A 102 12.01 -1.85 -2.78
C GLN A 102 11.32 -0.53 -2.49
N VAL A 103 10.43 -0.58 -1.50
CA VAL A 103 9.93 0.62 -0.86
C VAL A 103 10.75 0.80 0.40
N ASP A 104 11.54 1.87 0.46
CA ASP A 104 12.36 2.13 1.63
C ASP A 104 11.45 2.54 2.79
N TYR A 105 11.70 1.93 3.95
CA TYR A 105 11.07 2.31 5.20
C TYR A 105 11.42 3.77 5.50
N SER A 106 10.47 4.50 6.06
CA SER A 106 10.75 5.86 6.49
C SER A 106 11.81 5.82 7.59
N ASP A 107 12.70 6.81 7.67
CA ASP A 107 13.56 7.01 8.86
C ASP A 107 12.72 7.33 10.13
N ASP A 108 11.42 7.55 9.95
CA ASP A 108 10.42 7.81 10.97
C ASP A 108 9.83 6.50 11.51
N GLU A 109 10.25 6.10 12.72
CA GLU A 109 9.77 4.86 13.37
C GLU A 109 8.24 4.86 13.56
N ASP A 110 7.63 6.01 13.86
CA ASP A 110 6.17 6.13 14.02
C ASP A 110 5.43 5.78 12.72
N VAL A 111 5.99 6.16 11.57
CA VAL A 111 5.44 5.85 10.25
C VAL A 111 5.49 4.35 9.99
N ASN A 112 6.61 3.71 10.31
CA ASN A 112 6.80 2.29 10.10
C ASN A 112 5.88 1.45 11.00
N ASP A 113 5.75 1.84 12.27
CA ASP A 113 4.87 1.18 13.25
C ASP A 113 3.40 1.22 12.81
N ILE A 114 2.92 2.40 12.38
CA ILE A 114 1.55 2.55 11.89
C ILE A 114 1.33 1.72 10.62
N VAL A 115 2.26 1.75 9.65
CA VAL A 115 2.11 0.91 8.45
C VAL A 115 2.13 -0.58 8.80
N PHE A 116 2.92 -0.98 9.78
CA PHE A 116 2.94 -2.35 10.28
C PHE A 116 1.59 -2.75 10.89
N GLU A 117 0.94 -1.89 11.67
CA GLU A 117 -0.39 -2.16 12.21
C GLU A 117 -1.45 -2.23 11.10
N LEU A 118 -1.42 -1.29 10.14
CA LEU A 118 -2.39 -1.25 9.05
C LEU A 118 -2.29 -2.48 8.14
N LYS A 119 -1.13 -3.13 8.02
CA LYS A 119 -1.00 -4.36 7.23
C LYS A 119 -1.81 -5.53 7.83
N ASP A 120 -2.16 -5.46 9.12
CA ASP A 120 -2.91 -6.53 9.80
C ASP A 120 -4.44 -6.35 9.69
N LEU A 121 -4.90 -5.26 9.03
CA LEU A 121 -6.31 -5.03 8.69
C LEU A 121 -6.84 -6.16 7.79
N GLY A 122 -7.63 -7.09 8.34
CA GLY A 122 -8.26 -8.18 7.59
C GLY A 122 -7.70 -9.57 7.87
N ASP A 123 -6.46 -9.68 8.34
CA ASP A 123 -5.93 -10.95 8.88
C ASP A 123 -6.28 -11.12 10.37
N PHE A 124 -6.31 -10.02 11.14
CA PHE A 124 -6.48 -10.06 12.59
C PHE A 124 -7.42 -9.00 13.20
N ASP A 125 -7.90 -8.01 12.43
CA ASP A 125 -8.79 -6.94 12.94
C ASP A 125 -10.28 -7.31 12.93
N ASP A 126 -10.63 -8.50 13.43
CA ASP A 126 -12.01 -9.01 13.48
C ASP A 126 -12.96 -8.12 14.32
N GLU A 127 -12.39 -7.36 15.26
CA GLU A 127 -13.15 -6.50 16.19
C GLU A 127 -13.12 -5.01 15.82
N GLY A 128 -12.45 -4.62 14.73
CA GLY A 128 -12.34 -3.21 14.31
C GLY A 128 -11.52 -2.34 15.28
N ARG A 129 -10.61 -2.95 16.05
CA ARG A 129 -9.75 -2.28 17.03
C ARG A 129 -8.83 -1.27 16.34
N ILE A 130 -8.23 -1.66 15.22
CA ILE A 130 -7.31 -0.79 14.47
C ILE A 130 -8.09 0.43 13.95
N ALA A 131 -9.27 0.22 13.38
CA ALA A 131 -10.13 1.32 12.93
C ALA A 131 -10.55 2.26 14.07
N ALA A 132 -10.76 1.74 15.29
CA ALA A 132 -11.06 2.55 16.46
C ALA A 132 -9.87 3.39 16.95
N GLU A 133 -8.64 3.04 16.57
CA GLU A 133 -7.41 3.72 16.96
C GLU A 133 -6.93 4.78 15.95
N VAL A 134 -7.62 4.95 14.82
CA VAL A 134 -7.22 5.86 13.72
C VAL A 134 -6.94 7.29 14.17
N ASP A 135 -7.73 7.85 15.11
CA ASP A 135 -7.52 9.20 15.62
C ASP A 135 -6.25 9.31 16.49
N ASN A 136 -5.84 8.23 17.16
CA ASN A 136 -4.59 8.18 17.91
C ASN A 136 -3.39 8.10 16.95
N MET A 137 -3.47 7.27 15.91
CA MET A 137 -2.45 7.18 14.87
C MET A 137 -2.24 8.53 14.16
N ILE A 138 -3.33 9.23 13.82
CA ILE A 138 -3.25 10.58 13.24
C ILE A 138 -2.58 11.55 14.20
N ARG A 139 -2.89 11.48 15.50
CA ARG A 139 -2.31 12.36 16.52
C ARG A 139 -0.82 12.10 16.70
N GLN A 140 -0.41 10.84 16.81
CA GLN A 140 0.99 10.42 16.89
C GLN A 140 1.81 11.03 15.76
N LEU A 141 1.31 10.94 14.51
CA LEU A 141 2.00 11.52 13.35
C LEU A 141 1.87 13.05 13.22
N SER A 142 0.92 13.69 13.91
CA SER A 142 0.72 15.16 13.80
C SER A 142 1.48 15.95 14.88
N ASP A 143 1.76 15.32 16.02
CA ASP A 143 2.38 15.97 17.18
C ASP A 143 3.90 15.75 17.28
N SER A 144 4.44 14.76 16.55
CA SER A 144 5.88 14.52 16.32
C SER A 144 6.46 15.46 15.26
#